data_AF-A0AAW1X0P3-F1
#
_entry.id   AF-A0AAW1X0P3-F1
#
_cell.length_a   1.000
_cell.length_b   1.000
_cell.length_c   1.000
_cell.angle_alpha   90.00
_cell.angle_beta   90.00
_cell.angle_gamma   90.00
#
_symmetry.space_group_name_H-M   'P 1'
#
loop_
_entity.id
_entity.type
_entity.pdbx_description
1 polymer ?
#
loop_
_entity_poly.entity_id
_entity_poly.type
_entity_poly.pdbx_seq_one_letter_code
_entity_poly.pdbx_strand_id
1 'polypeptide(L)'
;MVNTEVGTSRRASIVSQAVNLRRRLRPPMADNSIGNILWFVTAVNNPTEEAETTDQLCDLLKGLGAFSKYLDEGMEFVYSSEPEIYSFTSWTNIVGEVDFGWGEAIWIGVVGNVGPTFRNFTVLVETHRGMGIEAWVTLDKKQMAIMEEDPQFLAFASPNPDISSI
;
A
#
# COMPACT_ATOMS: atom_id res chain seq x y z
N MET A 1 9.34 -12.36 44.42
CA MET A 1 8.96 -12.69 43.03
C MET A 1 8.08 -11.56 42.56
N VAL A 2 8.59 -10.69 41.69
CA VAL A 2 7.79 -9.65 41.05
C VAL A 2 7.34 -10.26 39.73
N ASN A 3 6.05 -10.58 39.63
CA ASN A 3 5.41 -10.94 38.37
C ASN A 3 5.25 -9.65 37.58
N THR A 4 6.09 -9.44 36.58
CA THR A 4 5.87 -8.40 35.58
C THR A 4 5.04 -9.05 34.48
N GLU A 5 3.72 -8.87 34.55
CA GLU A 5 2.86 -9.08 33.38
C GLU A 5 3.29 -8.08 32.32
N VAL A 6 3.96 -8.59 31.28
CA VAL A 6 4.25 -7.81 30.07
C VAL A 6 2.92 -7.69 29.32
N GLY A 7 2.12 -6.70 29.70
CA GLY A 7 0.99 -6.27 28.90
C GLY A 7 1.52 -5.76 27.56
N THR A 8 1.40 -6.58 26.51
CA THR A 8 1.69 -6.14 25.15
C THR A 8 0.60 -5.18 24.71
N SER A 9 0.79 -3.89 24.98
CA SER A 9 0.00 -2.83 24.36
C SER A 9 0.18 -2.95 22.84
N ARG A 10 -0.90 -3.21 22.11
CA ARG A 10 -0.87 -3.32 20.65
C ARG A 10 -0.50 -1.92 20.11
N ARG A 11 0.56 -1.84 19.30
CA ARG A 11 0.99 -0.57 18.70
C ARG A 11 -0.05 -0.13 17.66
N ALA A 12 -0.34 1.16 17.58
CA ALA A 12 -1.18 1.67 16.50
C ALA A 12 -0.53 1.44 15.14
N SER A 13 -1.36 1.33 14.10
CA SER A 13 -0.90 1.09 12.73
C SER A 13 -1.54 2.06 11.75
N ILE A 14 -0.81 2.38 10.69
CA ILE A 14 -1.27 3.24 9.61
C ILE A 14 -1.15 2.48 8.29
N VAL A 15 -2.20 2.53 7.49
CA VAL A 15 -2.13 2.23 6.07
C VAL A 15 -2.01 3.54 5.31
N SER A 16 -1.01 3.66 4.44
CA SER A 16 -0.77 4.83 3.60
C SER A 16 -0.79 4.43 2.13
N GLN A 17 -1.58 5.10 1.29
CA GLN A 17 -1.68 4.84 -0.14
C GLN A 17 -1.24 6.07 -0.94
N ALA A 18 -0.24 5.89 -1.81
CA ALA A 18 0.13 6.90 -2.80
C ALA A 18 -0.97 7.03 -3.87
N VAL A 19 -1.43 8.26 -4.12
CA VAL A 19 -2.50 8.59 -5.07
C VAL A 19 -2.07 9.66 -6.06
N ASN A 20 -2.42 9.48 -7.34
CA ASN A 20 -2.14 10.46 -8.40
C ASN A 20 -3.03 11.71 -8.26
N LEU A 21 -2.45 12.90 -8.09
CA LEU A 21 -3.23 14.13 -7.91
C LEU A 21 -3.67 14.79 -9.22
N ARG A 22 -3.13 14.41 -10.39
CA ARG A 22 -3.31 15.15 -11.66
C ARG A 22 -4.79 15.43 -11.95
N ARG A 23 -5.63 14.40 -11.93
CA ARG A 23 -7.09 14.51 -12.17
C ARG A 23 -7.88 15.12 -11.00
N ARG A 24 -7.24 15.31 -9.85
CA ARG A 24 -7.86 15.76 -8.59
C ARG A 24 -7.60 17.24 -8.29
N LEU A 25 -6.68 17.87 -9.00
CA LEU A 25 -6.40 19.31 -8.92
C LEU A 25 -7.54 20.12 -9.56
N ARG A 26 -7.61 21.41 -9.21
CA ARG A 26 -8.55 22.39 -9.79
C ARG A 26 -7.76 23.60 -10.32
N PRO A 27 -7.58 23.73 -11.65
CA PRO A 27 -8.05 22.83 -12.70
C PRO A 27 -7.30 21.48 -12.72
N PRO A 28 -7.90 20.41 -13.30
CA PRO A 28 -7.21 19.15 -13.50
C PRO A 28 -6.00 19.30 -14.42
N MET A 29 -4.96 18.52 -14.16
CA MET A 29 -3.76 18.42 -15.01
C MET A 29 -3.86 17.24 -15.96
N ALA A 30 -3.14 17.31 -17.08
CA ALA A 30 -3.04 16.21 -18.04
C ALA A 30 -2.30 15.00 -17.45
N ASP A 31 -2.70 13.79 -17.81
CA ASP A 31 -2.11 12.55 -17.28
C ASP A 31 -0.62 12.41 -17.63
N ASN A 32 -0.20 12.95 -18.77
CA ASN A 32 1.20 12.96 -19.24
C ASN A 32 2.06 14.08 -18.63
N SER A 33 1.55 14.82 -17.63
CA SER A 33 2.33 15.85 -16.94
C SER A 33 3.52 15.21 -16.22
N ILE A 34 4.73 15.69 -16.49
CA ILE A 34 5.97 15.14 -15.91
C ILE A 34 6.17 15.66 -14.47
N GLY A 35 6.62 14.77 -13.58
CA GLY A 35 6.99 15.10 -12.19
C GLY A 35 6.19 14.35 -11.14
N ASN A 36 6.58 14.54 -9.87
CA ASN A 36 5.95 13.92 -8.71
C ASN A 36 4.69 14.69 -8.30
N ILE A 37 3.57 14.36 -8.95
CA ILE A 37 2.25 14.94 -8.69
C ILE A 37 1.38 13.87 -8.01
N LEU A 38 1.73 13.56 -6.76
CA LEU A 38 1.08 12.54 -5.93
C LEU A 38 0.96 13.01 -4.49
N TRP A 39 0.05 12.39 -3.74
CA TRP A 39 -0.05 12.54 -2.28
C TRP A 39 -0.32 11.19 -1.62
N PHE A 40 -0.28 11.15 -0.30
CA PHE A 40 -0.63 9.97 0.49
C PHE A 40 -1.97 10.14 1.16
N VAL A 41 -2.85 9.15 1.03
CA VAL A 41 -4.05 9.03 1.87
C VAL A 41 -3.76 8.03 2.96
N THR A 42 -4.15 8.33 4.20
CA THR A 42 -3.87 7.49 5.36
C THR A 42 -5.14 7.04 6.09
N ALA A 43 -5.14 5.80 6.55
CA ALA A 43 -6.12 5.27 7.49
C ALA A 43 -5.36 4.85 8.75
N VAL A 44 -5.90 5.23 9.91
CA VAL A 44 -5.30 4.99 11.22
C VAL A 44 -6.12 3.92 11.93
N ASN A 45 -5.44 2.87 12.36
CA ASN A 45 -6.00 1.84 13.22
C ASN A 45 -5.40 1.98 14.62
N ASN A 46 -6.24 2.47 15.55
CA ASN A 46 -5.92 2.61 16.96
C ASN A 46 -6.55 1.46 17.74
N PRO A 47 -5.74 0.58 18.37
CA PRO A 47 -6.25 -0.60 19.06
C PRO A 47 -7.05 -0.30 20.34
N THR A 48 -7.15 0.97 20.74
CA THR A 48 -8.01 1.45 21.83
C THR A 48 -9.45 1.69 21.39
N GLU A 49 -9.73 1.70 20.08
CA GLU A 49 -11.05 1.89 19.50
C GLU A 49 -11.46 0.60 18.79
N GLU A 50 -12.66 0.08 19.09
CA GLU A 50 -13.23 -1.05 18.33
C GLU A 50 -13.59 -0.54 16.93
N ALA A 51 -12.69 -0.72 15.97
CA ALA A 51 -12.94 -0.43 14.58
C ALA A 51 -12.66 -1.65 13.69
N GLU A 52 -13.67 -2.02 12.89
CA GLU A 52 -13.54 -3.02 11.84
C GLU A 52 -12.67 -2.44 10.71
N THR A 53 -11.52 -3.08 10.49
CA THR A 53 -10.42 -2.61 9.64
C THR A 53 -10.82 -2.41 8.17
N THR A 54 -11.90 -3.06 7.73
CA THR A 54 -12.40 -3.04 6.35
C THR A 54 -13.20 -1.77 6.02
N ASP A 55 -13.97 -1.25 6.96
CA ASP A 55 -14.79 -0.05 6.75
C ASP A 55 -13.90 1.20 6.67
N GLN A 56 -12.84 1.26 7.49
CA GLN A 56 -11.84 2.33 7.43
C GLN A 56 -11.06 2.34 6.10
N LEU A 57 -10.78 1.17 5.51
CA LEU A 57 -10.18 1.05 4.18
C LEU A 57 -11.15 1.49 3.07
N CYS A 58 -12.43 1.15 3.18
CA CYS A 58 -13.45 1.65 2.26
C CYS A 58 -13.61 3.17 2.37
N ASP A 59 -13.52 3.71 3.58
CA ASP A 59 -13.59 5.14 3.84
C ASP A 59 -12.33 5.89 3.44
N LEU A 60 -11.14 5.26 3.46
CA LEU A 60 -9.91 5.77 2.83
C LEU A 60 -10.13 6.05 1.33
N LEU A 61 -10.78 5.12 0.64
CA LEU A 61 -11.09 5.24 -0.79
C LEU A 61 -12.16 6.30 -1.08
N LYS A 62 -13.09 6.55 -0.13
CA LYS A 62 -14.15 7.56 -0.23
C LYS A 62 -13.72 8.96 0.25
N GLY A 63 -12.81 9.04 1.24
CA GLY A 63 -12.38 10.24 1.97
C GLY A 63 -11.46 11.19 1.18
N LEU A 64 -11.04 10.78 -0.01
CA LEU A 64 -10.30 11.56 -1.00
C LEU A 64 -10.97 12.89 -1.42
N GLY A 65 -12.18 13.21 -0.94
CA GLY A 65 -12.82 14.52 -1.12
C GLY A 65 -12.36 15.60 -0.14
N ALA A 66 -11.72 15.23 0.98
CA ALA A 66 -11.39 16.13 2.10
C ALA A 66 -9.88 16.26 2.32
N PHE A 67 -9.14 16.62 1.25
CA PHE A 67 -7.68 16.72 1.24
C PHE A 67 -7.04 17.54 2.36
N SER A 68 -7.72 18.55 2.93
CA SER A 68 -7.10 19.46 3.90
C SER A 68 -7.16 18.99 5.35
N LYS A 69 -8.19 18.24 5.76
CA LYS A 69 -8.40 17.92 7.18
C LYS A 69 -7.49 16.80 7.68
N TYR A 70 -7.21 15.82 6.82
CA TYR A 70 -6.36 14.67 7.16
C TYR A 70 -4.86 15.01 7.24
N LEU A 71 -4.44 16.15 6.69
CA LEU A 71 -3.04 16.55 6.62
C LEU A 71 -2.49 16.91 8.01
N ASP A 72 -3.24 17.67 8.80
CA ASP A 72 -2.78 18.11 10.13
C ASP A 72 -3.00 17.03 11.19
N GLU A 73 -4.21 16.45 11.26
CA GLU A 73 -4.57 15.42 12.26
C GLU A 73 -3.75 14.12 12.05
N GLY A 74 -3.53 13.71 10.79
CA GLY A 74 -2.77 12.51 10.46
C GLY A 74 -1.28 12.64 10.75
N MET A 75 -0.69 13.82 10.49
CA MET A 75 0.73 14.07 10.77
C MET A 75 0.99 14.19 12.27
N GLU A 76 0.12 14.87 13.02
CA GLU A 76 0.23 14.96 14.48
C GLU A 76 0.15 13.57 15.13
N PHE A 77 -0.73 12.70 14.63
CA PHE A 77 -0.84 11.32 15.09
C PHE A 77 0.45 10.52 14.81
N VAL A 78 1.05 10.65 13.62
CA VAL A 78 2.32 9.99 13.27
C VAL A 78 3.44 10.42 14.22
N TYR A 79 3.55 11.72 14.53
CA TYR A 79 4.59 12.24 15.40
C TYR A 79 4.41 11.88 16.88
N SER A 80 3.16 11.75 17.35
CA SER A 80 2.87 11.50 18.77
C SER A 80 2.85 10.03 19.16
N SER A 81 2.53 9.12 18.22
CA SER A 81 2.28 7.71 18.53
C SER A 81 3.32 6.73 17.97
N GLU A 82 4.24 7.21 17.11
CA GLU A 82 5.18 6.38 16.32
C GLU A 82 4.51 5.10 15.80
N PRO A 83 3.49 5.15 14.94
CA PRO A 83 2.74 3.97 14.56
C PRO A 83 3.53 3.05 13.62
N GLU A 84 3.13 1.79 13.51
CA GLU A 84 3.62 0.93 12.44
C GLU A 84 2.97 1.31 11.11
N ILE A 85 3.78 1.76 10.14
CA ILE A 85 3.28 2.23 8.84
C ILE A 85 3.43 1.13 7.80
N TYR A 86 2.35 0.84 7.09
CA TYR A 86 2.27 0.00 5.91
C TYR A 86 1.91 0.88 4.71
N SER A 87 2.85 1.03 3.77
CA SER A 87 2.71 1.93 2.63
C SER A 87 2.45 1.18 1.33
N PHE A 88 1.59 1.73 0.49
CA PHE A 88 1.14 1.14 -0.75
C PHE A 88 1.27 2.15 -1.89
N THR A 89 1.65 1.65 -3.07
CA THR A 89 1.55 2.41 -4.31
C THR A 89 0.94 1.51 -5.39
N SER A 90 0.15 2.10 -6.29
CA SER A 90 -0.44 1.37 -7.39
C SER A 90 0.12 1.85 -8.71
N TRP A 91 0.61 0.91 -9.52
CA TRP A 91 1.07 1.12 -10.89
C TRP A 91 0.02 0.73 -11.93
N THR A 92 -1.18 0.33 -11.48
CA THR A 92 -2.35 0.11 -12.35
C THR A 92 -2.61 1.37 -13.18
N ASN A 93 -2.81 1.22 -14.49
CA ASN A 93 -3.00 2.34 -15.43
C ASN A 93 -1.83 3.35 -15.51
N ILE A 94 -0.65 3.05 -14.94
CA ILE A 94 0.55 3.89 -15.08
C ILE A 94 1.45 3.31 -16.17
N VAL A 95 1.66 2.00 -16.13
CA VAL A 95 2.45 1.28 -17.13
C VAL A 95 1.47 0.72 -18.15
N GLY A 96 1.25 1.46 -19.24
CA GLY A 96 0.37 1.04 -20.33
C GLY A 96 0.99 -0.08 -21.17
N GLU A 97 0.39 -0.35 -22.32
CA GLU A 97 1.01 -1.22 -23.34
C GLU A 97 2.32 -0.60 -23.81
N VAL A 98 3.42 -1.30 -23.54
CA VAL A 98 4.77 -0.90 -23.96
C VAL A 98 5.22 -1.86 -25.04
N ASP A 99 5.33 -1.35 -26.27
CA ASP A 99 5.92 -2.04 -27.41
C ASP A 99 6.97 -1.14 -28.07
N PHE A 100 8.22 -1.60 -28.08
CA PHE A 100 9.35 -0.90 -28.72
C PHE A 100 9.58 -1.35 -30.18
N GLY A 101 8.64 -2.09 -30.75
CA GLY A 101 8.66 -2.65 -32.10
C GLY A 101 8.92 -4.16 -32.15
N TRP A 102 9.03 -4.83 -31.00
CA TRP A 102 9.36 -6.27 -30.90
C TRP A 102 8.26 -7.08 -30.19
N GLY A 103 7.09 -6.46 -29.98
CA GLY A 103 5.98 -7.03 -29.24
C GLY A 103 5.87 -6.47 -27.83
N GLU A 104 4.69 -6.63 -27.25
CA GLU A 104 4.37 -6.18 -25.91
C GLU A 104 5.15 -6.94 -24.82
N ALA A 105 5.40 -6.25 -23.71
CA ALA A 105 5.98 -6.87 -22.53
C ALA A 105 5.04 -7.96 -21.97
N ILE A 106 5.57 -9.18 -21.82
CA ILE A 106 4.85 -10.30 -21.21
C ILE A 106 4.65 -10.07 -19.71
N TRP A 107 5.59 -9.36 -19.06
CA TRP A 107 5.58 -9.14 -17.62
C TRP A 107 6.39 -7.89 -17.26
N ILE A 108 5.99 -7.24 -16.15
CA ILE A 108 6.60 -6.02 -15.62
C ILE A 108 6.85 -6.25 -14.14
N GLY A 109 8.12 -6.17 -13.73
CA GLY A 109 8.53 -6.42 -12.35
C GLY A 109 9.12 -5.19 -11.66
N VAL A 110 9.03 -5.18 -10.33
CA VAL A 110 9.68 -4.17 -9.50
C VAL A 110 11.08 -4.65 -9.15
N VAL A 111 12.10 -3.87 -9.53
CA VAL A 111 13.51 -4.17 -9.22
C VAL A 111 14.06 -3.14 -8.25
N GLY A 112 14.67 -3.62 -7.17
CA GLY A 112 15.32 -2.74 -6.19
C GLY A 112 15.79 -3.49 -4.95
N ASN A 113 16.61 -2.82 -4.14
CA ASN A 113 17.00 -3.34 -2.84
C ASN A 113 15.98 -2.93 -1.78
N VAL A 114 15.53 -3.90 -0.99
CA VAL A 114 14.71 -3.64 0.19
C VAL A 114 15.63 -3.07 1.29
N GLY A 115 15.70 -1.74 1.35
CA GLY A 115 16.39 -1.00 2.40
C GLY A 115 15.45 -0.59 3.55
N PRO A 116 15.96 0.02 4.62
CA PRO A 116 15.14 0.52 5.74
C PRO A 116 14.00 1.45 5.29
N THR A 117 14.22 2.22 4.22
CA THR A 117 13.25 3.13 3.61
C THR A 117 12.11 2.41 2.86
N PHE A 118 12.31 1.15 2.48
CA PHE A 118 11.34 0.34 1.74
C PHE A 118 10.85 -0.86 2.57
N ARG A 119 10.88 -0.77 3.91
CA ARG A 119 10.24 -1.76 4.78
C ARG A 119 8.73 -1.48 4.84
N ASN A 120 7.91 -2.53 4.88
CA ASN A 120 6.45 -2.44 4.95
C ASN A 120 5.86 -1.69 3.74
N PHE A 121 6.42 -1.94 2.55
CA PHE A 121 6.04 -1.26 1.32
C PHE A 121 5.48 -2.28 0.32
N THR A 122 4.35 -1.94 -0.29
CA THR A 122 3.69 -2.79 -1.28
C THR A 122 3.51 -2.03 -2.59
N VAL A 123 3.94 -2.62 -3.70
CA VAL A 123 3.66 -2.12 -5.05
C VAL A 123 2.62 -3.02 -5.69
N LEU A 124 1.51 -2.45 -6.12
CA LEU A 124 0.47 -3.14 -6.87
C LEU A 124 0.71 -2.93 -8.36
N VAL A 125 0.89 -4.02 -9.10
CA VAL A 125 1.15 -4.03 -10.54
C VAL A 125 0.03 -4.78 -11.23
N GLU A 126 -0.49 -4.25 -12.33
CA GLU A 126 -1.51 -4.93 -13.12
C GLU A 126 -0.87 -6.09 -13.90
N THR A 127 -1.52 -7.26 -13.88
CA THR A 127 -1.01 -8.41 -14.64
C THR A 127 -1.20 -8.19 -16.13
N HIS A 128 -0.35 -8.84 -16.94
CA HIS A 128 -0.49 -8.81 -18.38
C HIS A 128 -1.91 -9.27 -18.77
N ARG A 129 -2.59 -8.48 -19.60
CA ARG A 129 -4.01 -8.62 -20.03
C ARG A 129 -5.08 -8.27 -19.00
N GLY A 130 -4.72 -7.63 -17.87
CA GLY A 130 -5.70 -7.08 -16.92
C GLY A 130 -6.53 -8.15 -16.19
N MET A 131 -6.00 -9.37 -16.07
CA MET A 131 -6.69 -10.49 -15.43
C MET A 131 -6.59 -10.49 -13.90
N GLY A 132 -5.73 -9.64 -13.33
CA GLY A 132 -5.52 -9.55 -11.89
C GLY A 132 -4.50 -8.48 -11.51
N ILE A 133 -4.08 -8.53 -10.24
CA ILE A 133 -3.08 -7.64 -9.65
C ILE A 133 -1.99 -8.50 -9.01
N GLU A 134 -0.74 -8.21 -9.35
CA GLU A 134 0.44 -8.72 -8.65
C GLU A 134 0.83 -7.74 -7.54
N ALA A 135 0.97 -8.24 -6.31
CA ALA A 135 1.37 -7.44 -5.16
C ALA A 135 2.81 -7.77 -4.77
N TRP A 136 3.71 -6.80 -4.95
CA TRP A 136 5.11 -6.88 -4.54
C TRP A 136 5.26 -6.36 -3.12
N VAL A 137 5.29 -7.28 -2.16
CA VAL A 137 5.24 -6.96 -0.73
C VAL A 137 6.63 -7.03 -0.10
N THR A 138 7.01 -5.99 0.64
CA THR A 138 8.20 -6.02 1.51
C THR A 138 7.78 -5.97 2.98
N LEU A 139 8.25 -6.94 3.75
CA LEU A 139 8.03 -7.03 5.20
C LEU A 139 9.31 -7.49 5.89
N ASP A 140 9.36 -7.38 7.22
CA ASP A 140 10.40 -8.11 7.94
C ASP A 140 10.18 -9.62 7.84
N LYS A 141 11.27 -10.37 8.01
CA LYS A 141 11.24 -11.83 7.81
C LYS A 141 10.22 -12.55 8.67
N LYS A 142 9.96 -12.08 9.90
CA LYS A 142 9.00 -12.73 10.81
C LYS A 142 7.57 -12.42 10.38
N GLN A 143 7.29 -11.17 10.03
CA GLN A 143 6.00 -10.74 9.48
C GLN A 143 5.69 -11.43 8.15
N MET A 144 6.67 -11.53 7.24
CA MET A 144 6.50 -12.21 5.97
C MET A 144 6.14 -13.68 6.16
N ALA A 145 6.88 -14.40 7.02
CA ALA A 145 6.60 -15.81 7.31
C ALA A 145 5.18 -16.04 7.85
N ILE A 146 4.68 -15.13 8.70
CA ILE A 146 3.29 -15.19 9.19
C ILE A 146 2.29 -14.99 8.05
N MET A 147 2.52 -13.99 7.19
CA MET A 147 1.63 -13.68 6.07
C MET A 147 1.59 -14.83 5.04
N GLU A 148 2.74 -15.42 4.73
CA GLU A 148 2.86 -16.53 3.77
C GLU A 148 2.19 -17.83 4.26
N GLU A 149 1.96 -17.97 5.57
CA GLU A 149 1.29 -19.13 6.18
C GLU A 149 -0.19 -18.85 6.55
N ASP A 150 -0.66 -17.59 6.45
CA ASP A 150 -2.01 -17.21 6.87
C ASP A 150 -3.08 -17.74 5.89
N PRO A 151 -3.98 -18.65 6.33
CA PRO A 151 -5.03 -19.20 5.48
C PRO A 151 -6.02 -18.15 4.94
N GLN A 152 -6.26 -17.07 5.68
CA GLN A 152 -7.16 -16.00 5.25
C GLN A 152 -6.53 -15.20 4.10
N PHE A 153 -5.22 -14.97 4.15
CA PHE A 153 -4.48 -14.34 3.06
C PHE A 153 -4.38 -15.27 1.84
N LEU A 154 -3.99 -16.52 2.05
CA LEU A 154 -3.83 -17.52 1.00
C LEU A 154 -5.14 -17.89 0.29
N ALA A 155 -6.30 -17.62 0.89
CA ALA A 155 -7.59 -17.77 0.22
C ALA A 155 -7.75 -16.83 -0.98
N PHE A 156 -6.99 -15.72 -1.03
CA PHE A 156 -7.08 -14.69 -2.08
C PHE A 156 -5.76 -14.44 -2.81
N ALA A 157 -4.65 -14.96 -2.31
CA ALA A 157 -3.32 -14.73 -2.85
C ALA A 157 -2.63 -16.06 -3.22
N SER A 158 -1.87 -16.03 -4.32
CA SER A 158 -0.93 -17.08 -4.67
C SER A 158 0.49 -16.55 -4.47
N PRO A 159 1.22 -16.97 -3.42
CA PRO A 159 2.56 -16.48 -3.15
C PRO A 159 3.54 -16.93 -4.23
N ASN A 160 4.35 -16.00 -4.74
CA ASN A 160 5.44 -16.26 -5.67
C ASN A 160 5.06 -17.20 -6.86
N PRO A 161 4.02 -16.84 -7.64
CA PRO A 161 3.59 -17.65 -8.77
C PRO A 161 4.61 -17.58 -9.92
N ASP A 162 4.62 -18.59 -10.79
CA ASP A 162 5.47 -18.56 -12.00
C ASP A 162 4.98 -17.49 -12.97
N ILE A 163 5.90 -16.79 -13.65
CA ILE A 163 5.57 -15.75 -14.64
C ILE A 163 4.66 -16.29 -15.76
N SER A 164 4.77 -17.58 -16.09
CA SER A 164 3.92 -18.24 -17.10
C SER A 164 2.48 -18.49 -16.62
N SER A 165 2.21 -18.33 -15.33
CA SER A 165 0.89 -18.52 -14.71
C SER A 165 0.13 -17.21 -14.49
N ILE A 166 0.74 -16.07 -14.87
CA ILE A 166 0.23 -14.70 -14.73
C ILE A 166 -0.26 -14.18 -16.09
#